data_AF-A0A2N5YX82-F1
#
_entry.id   AF-A0A2N5YX82-F1
#
_cell.length_a   1.000
_cell.length_b   1.000
_cell.length_c   1.000
_cell.angle_alpha   90.00
_cell.angle_beta   90.00
_cell.angle_gamma   90.00
#
_symmetry.space_group_name_H-M   'P 1'
#
loop_
_entity.id
_entity.type
_entity.pdbx_description
1 polymer ?
#
loop_
_entity_poly.entity_id
_entity_poly.type
_entity_poly.pdbx_seq_one_letter_code
_entity_poly.pdbx_strand_id
1 'polypeptide(L)'
;MNTTKKHLTLVLLGMIIALPLVTTSCFKKGSEDPFFSIYTRKARVTGEWTISSMYWDIKSDDEIEELRTITDVKGLDWTRTIQIVGTDSIRELEGEVTDGRNKLIFYEDGRFTQTWEYEYSEEETNEDLGITTTTTTKVQESMAGTWNFLNNIDDYKNKERIAIVIEESKSKAFVYKLTISEDDETTPVPSLDSTYANSYAYANGQYSTIWTLRMLKNKQIIMDQDIDGFSVTTIEGGGSSFTEVGYKTQTLTRE
;
A
#
# COMPACT_ATOMS: atom_id res chain seq x y z
N MET A 1 -44.30 42.03 -14.82
CA MET A 1 -44.09 40.56 -14.76
C MET A 1 -44.78 40.05 -13.50
N ASN A 2 -45.91 39.32 -13.63
CA ASN A 2 -46.73 38.87 -12.50
C ASN A 2 -45.88 38.14 -11.44
N THR A 3 -46.06 38.50 -10.18
CA THR A 3 -45.41 37.89 -9.00
C THR A 3 -45.50 36.36 -9.02
N THR A 4 -46.65 35.81 -9.46
CA THR A 4 -46.87 34.37 -9.63
C THR A 4 -45.93 33.72 -10.65
N LYS A 5 -45.60 34.42 -11.75
CA LYS A 5 -44.64 33.91 -12.75
C LYS A 5 -43.22 33.90 -12.19
N LYS A 6 -42.83 34.92 -11.42
CA LYS A 6 -41.51 34.99 -10.77
C LYS A 6 -41.29 33.84 -9.77
N HIS A 7 -42.28 33.55 -8.92
CA HIS A 7 -42.19 32.44 -7.96
C HIS A 7 -42.14 31.07 -8.64
N LEU A 8 -42.93 30.87 -9.70
CA LEU A 8 -42.90 29.63 -10.48
C LEU A 8 -41.54 29.41 -11.15
N THR A 9 -40.93 30.46 -11.72
CA THR A 9 -39.59 30.38 -12.31
C THR A 9 -38.52 30.09 -11.26
N LEU A 10 -38.62 30.66 -10.05
CA LEU A 10 -37.68 30.42 -8.96
C LEU A 10 -37.77 28.98 -8.42
N VAL A 11 -38.99 28.43 -8.31
CA VAL A 11 -39.24 27.04 -7.91
C VAL A 11 -38.73 26.07 -8.98
N LEU A 12 -38.96 26.36 -10.27
CA LEU A 12 -38.43 25.55 -11.38
C LEU A 12 -36.89 25.57 -11.41
N LEU A 13 -36.27 26.73 -11.20
CA LEU A 13 -34.81 26.84 -11.13
C LEU A 13 -34.25 26.08 -9.92
N GLY A 14 -34.92 26.19 -8.76
CA GLY A 14 -34.60 25.41 -7.57
C GLY A 14 -34.74 23.91 -7.79
N MET A 15 -35.77 23.45 -8.51
CA MET A 15 -35.94 22.04 -8.90
C MET A 15 -34.88 21.58 -9.89
N ILE A 16 -34.51 22.38 -10.89
CA ILE A 16 -33.44 22.01 -11.85
C ILE A 16 -32.08 21.87 -11.14
N ILE A 17 -31.84 22.64 -10.07
CA ILE A 17 -30.63 22.53 -9.25
C ILE A 17 -30.75 21.37 -8.26
N ALA A 18 -31.93 21.13 -7.67
CA ALA A 18 -32.14 20.12 -6.63
C ALA A 18 -32.35 18.69 -7.17
N LEU A 19 -33.00 18.52 -8.32
CA LEU A 19 -33.26 17.18 -8.90
C LEU A 19 -31.97 16.40 -9.18
N PRO A 20 -30.91 17.01 -9.77
CA PRO A 20 -29.61 16.34 -9.90
C PRO A 20 -29.00 15.96 -8.54
N LEU A 21 -29.24 16.72 -7.48
CA LEU A 21 -28.69 16.46 -6.14
C LEU A 21 -29.38 15.29 -5.42
N VAL A 22 -30.65 14.97 -5.74
CA VAL A 22 -31.40 13.91 -5.03
C VAL A 22 -31.45 12.60 -5.81
N THR A 23 -31.31 12.65 -7.14
CA THR A 23 -31.50 11.48 -8.02
C THR A 23 -30.22 10.83 -8.53
N THR A 24 -29.04 11.37 -8.17
CA THR A 24 -27.78 10.87 -8.71
C THR A 24 -26.88 10.27 -7.63
N SER A 25 -26.94 8.93 -7.50
CA SER A 25 -25.76 8.15 -7.08
C SER A 25 -24.60 8.25 -8.11
N CYS A 26 -24.76 9.07 -9.15
CA CYS A 26 -23.78 9.37 -10.21
C CYS A 26 -22.59 10.20 -9.72
N PHE A 27 -22.74 11.00 -8.65
CA PHE A 27 -21.63 11.85 -8.18
C PHE A 27 -20.64 11.12 -7.25
N LYS A 28 -21.13 10.19 -6.42
CA LYS A 28 -20.27 9.32 -5.60
C LYS A 28 -19.80 8.14 -6.44
N LYS A 29 -18.48 8.04 -6.63
CA LYS A 29 -17.91 6.93 -7.37
C LYS A 29 -17.60 5.79 -6.41
N GLY A 30 -16.73 6.04 -5.44
CA GLY A 30 -16.51 5.17 -4.29
C GLY A 30 -17.64 5.24 -3.26
N SER A 31 -17.72 4.20 -2.44
CA SER A 31 -18.72 4.07 -1.37
C SER A 31 -18.62 5.20 -0.32
N GLU A 32 -17.41 5.70 -0.07
CA GLU A 32 -17.11 6.73 0.92
C GLU A 32 -16.71 8.08 0.28
N ASP A 33 -16.92 8.24 -1.03
CA ASP A 33 -16.60 9.48 -1.73
C ASP A 33 -17.41 10.69 -1.23
N PRO A 34 -16.81 11.90 -1.26
CA PRO A 34 -17.57 13.13 -1.02
C PRO A 34 -18.67 13.28 -2.07
N PHE A 35 -19.85 13.70 -1.63
CA PHE A 35 -21.01 13.87 -2.51
C PHE A 35 -20.76 14.90 -3.62
N PHE A 36 -19.99 15.95 -3.32
CA PHE A 36 -19.59 16.98 -4.25
C PHE A 36 -18.12 17.34 -4.08
N SER A 37 -17.44 17.68 -5.18
CA SER A 37 -16.07 18.20 -5.16
C SER A 37 -15.90 19.22 -6.27
N ILE A 38 -15.27 20.35 -5.96
CA ILE A 38 -14.87 21.36 -6.94
C ILE A 38 -13.67 20.91 -7.79
N TYR A 39 -12.93 19.89 -7.33
CA TYR A 39 -11.76 19.35 -8.00
C TYR A 39 -12.11 18.08 -8.79
N THR A 40 -11.51 17.94 -9.97
CA THR A 40 -11.61 16.70 -10.74
C THR A 40 -10.97 15.54 -9.96
N ARG A 41 -11.39 14.29 -10.23
CA ARG A 41 -10.73 13.12 -9.59
C ARG A 41 -9.24 13.04 -9.94
N LYS A 42 -8.86 13.42 -11.16
CA LYS A 42 -7.44 13.48 -11.56
C LYS A 42 -6.67 14.46 -10.67
N ALA A 43 -7.17 15.68 -10.51
CA ALA A 43 -6.55 16.70 -9.64
C ALA A 43 -6.50 16.27 -8.16
N ARG A 44 -7.45 15.44 -7.71
CA ARG A 44 -7.48 14.88 -6.35
C ARG A 44 -6.54 13.70 -6.14
N VAL A 45 -6.11 12.99 -7.19
CA VAL A 45 -5.12 11.91 -7.10
C VAL A 45 -3.71 12.47 -7.27
N THR A 46 -3.52 13.44 -8.17
CA THR A 46 -2.21 14.00 -8.49
C THR A 46 -1.60 14.75 -7.31
N GLY A 47 -0.30 14.57 -7.11
CA GLY A 47 0.48 15.18 -6.04
C GLY A 47 1.27 14.17 -5.23
N GLU A 48 1.95 14.67 -4.21
CA GLU A 48 2.67 13.87 -3.22
C GLU A 48 1.73 13.45 -2.09
N TRP A 49 1.86 12.20 -1.69
CA TRP A 49 1.09 11.57 -0.63
C TRP A 49 2.00 10.84 0.34
N THR A 50 1.65 10.94 1.62
CA THR A 50 2.22 10.11 2.68
C THR A 50 1.28 8.95 2.95
N ILE A 51 1.83 7.77 3.19
CA ILE A 51 1.06 6.59 3.57
C ILE A 51 0.79 6.71 5.07
N SER A 52 -0.46 6.99 5.44
CA SER A 52 -0.83 7.19 6.85
C SER A 52 -1.17 5.89 7.56
N SER A 53 -1.74 4.93 6.81
CA SER A 53 -2.00 3.60 7.32
C SER A 53 -2.08 2.60 6.17
N MET A 54 -1.82 1.35 6.49
CA MET A 54 -1.83 0.24 5.55
C MET A 54 -2.20 -1.03 6.30
N TYR A 55 -3.07 -1.85 5.73
CA TYR A 55 -3.46 -3.12 6.31
C TYR A 55 -3.49 -4.19 5.23
N TRP A 56 -2.74 -5.27 5.42
CA TRP A 56 -2.68 -6.41 4.51
C TRP A 56 -3.01 -7.69 5.28
N ASP A 57 -3.80 -8.57 4.67
CA ASP A 57 -4.03 -9.95 5.13
C ASP A 57 -3.95 -10.85 3.90
N ILE A 58 -2.84 -11.56 3.77
CA ILE A 58 -2.47 -12.31 2.58
C ILE A 58 -2.16 -13.74 3.00
N LYS A 59 -2.77 -14.69 2.31
CA LYS A 59 -2.35 -16.09 2.31
C LYS A 59 -1.50 -16.37 1.09
N SER A 60 -0.35 -17.00 1.29
CA SER A 60 0.52 -17.47 0.22
C SER A 60 0.74 -18.97 0.35
N ASP A 61 0.76 -19.68 -0.77
CA ASP A 61 1.05 -21.12 -0.84
C ASP A 61 2.12 -21.34 -1.92
N ASP A 62 3.24 -21.96 -1.55
CA ASP A 62 4.41 -22.23 -2.39
C ASP A 62 4.72 -23.73 -2.56
N GLU A 63 3.69 -24.59 -2.39
CA GLU A 63 3.74 -26.06 -2.41
C GLU A 63 4.42 -26.73 -1.20
N ILE A 64 5.22 -25.98 -0.42
CA ILE A 64 5.88 -26.48 0.80
C ILE A 64 5.03 -26.13 2.00
N GLU A 65 4.65 -24.85 2.12
CA GLU A 65 3.86 -24.36 3.24
C GLU A 65 2.85 -23.30 2.80
N GLU A 66 1.69 -23.30 3.47
CA GLU A 66 0.74 -22.20 3.38
C GLU A 66 1.04 -21.23 4.52
N LEU A 67 1.35 -19.98 4.18
CA LEU A 67 1.61 -18.90 5.13
C LEU A 67 0.46 -17.91 5.12
N ARG A 68 0.06 -17.42 6.30
CA ARG A 68 -0.78 -16.23 6.43
C ARG A 68 0.07 -15.10 6.98
N THR A 69 0.19 -14.02 6.21
CA THR A 69 0.88 -12.81 6.61
C THR A 69 -0.13 -11.68 6.81
N ILE A 70 -0.18 -11.16 8.03
CA ILE A 70 -0.94 -9.96 8.37
C ILE A 70 0.07 -8.84 8.60
N THR A 71 -0.09 -7.69 7.94
CA THR A 71 0.72 -6.49 8.19
C THR A 71 -0.21 -5.32 8.51
N ASP A 72 0.05 -4.62 9.61
CA ASP A 72 -0.70 -3.42 10.04
C ASP A 72 0.29 -2.27 10.23
N VAL A 73 0.08 -1.18 9.52
CA VAL A 73 0.87 0.05 9.60
C VAL A 73 -0.03 1.18 10.06
N LYS A 74 0.36 1.85 11.13
CA LYS A 74 -0.38 2.98 11.74
C LYS A 74 0.58 4.13 12.02
N GLY A 75 0.58 5.13 11.14
CA GLY A 75 1.53 6.22 11.24
C GLY A 75 2.94 5.71 10.96
N LEU A 76 3.83 5.81 11.95
CA LEU A 76 5.20 5.34 11.84
C LEU A 76 5.37 3.89 12.33
N ASP A 77 4.45 3.35 13.11
CA ASP A 77 4.59 2.01 13.66
C ASP A 77 4.04 0.97 12.67
N TRP A 78 4.69 -0.19 12.59
CA TRP A 78 4.15 -1.34 11.89
C TRP A 78 4.35 -2.65 12.64
N THR A 79 3.42 -3.57 12.45
CA THR A 79 3.52 -4.95 12.91
C THR A 79 3.29 -5.91 11.75
N ARG A 80 3.92 -7.07 11.82
CA ARG A 80 3.72 -8.19 10.89
C ARG A 80 3.64 -9.49 11.66
N THR A 81 2.55 -10.21 11.44
CA THR A 81 2.37 -11.58 11.95
C THR A 81 2.45 -12.55 10.78
N ILE A 82 3.33 -13.53 10.88
CA ILE A 82 3.51 -14.61 9.90
C ILE A 82 3.13 -15.92 10.58
N GLN A 83 2.09 -16.58 10.09
CA GLN A 83 1.60 -17.85 10.62
C GLN A 83 1.77 -18.96 9.58
N ILE A 84 2.31 -20.11 9.98
CA ILE A 84 2.23 -21.33 9.18
C ILE A 84 0.84 -21.94 9.38
N VAL A 85 0.02 -21.92 8.33
CA VAL A 85 -1.38 -22.35 8.38
C VAL A 85 -1.48 -23.82 8.76
N GLY A 86 -2.42 -24.14 9.65
CA GLY A 86 -2.58 -25.49 10.18
C GLY A 86 -1.65 -25.84 11.35
N THR A 87 -0.82 -24.89 11.80
CA THR A 87 0.03 -25.03 12.98
C THR A 87 -0.17 -23.87 13.97
N ASP A 88 0.39 -24.04 15.18
CA ASP A 88 0.48 -22.98 16.18
C ASP A 88 1.75 -22.11 16.00
N SER A 89 2.53 -22.32 14.93
CA SER A 89 3.75 -21.56 14.65
C SER A 89 3.41 -20.16 14.16
N ILE A 90 3.80 -19.17 14.96
CA ILE A 90 3.58 -17.74 14.70
C ILE A 90 4.91 -17.01 14.91
N ARG A 91 5.28 -16.16 13.96
CA ARG A 91 6.36 -15.19 14.11
C ARG A 91 5.76 -13.79 14.05
N GLU A 92 6.08 -12.99 15.05
CA GLU A 92 5.69 -11.58 15.11
C GLU A 92 6.93 -10.72 14.90
N LEU A 93 6.77 -9.67 14.11
CA LEU A 93 7.77 -8.65 13.85
C LEU A 93 7.12 -7.30 14.07
N GLU A 94 7.88 -6.38 14.64
CA GLU A 94 7.50 -4.99 14.80
C GLU A 94 8.63 -4.09 14.36
N GLY A 95 8.29 -2.88 13.93
CA GLY A 95 9.28 -1.93 13.49
C GLY A 95 8.70 -0.56 13.22
N GLU A 96 9.56 0.30 12.69
CA GLU A 96 9.25 1.71 12.45
C GLU A 96 9.50 2.07 10.99
N VAL A 97 8.54 2.78 10.41
CA VAL A 97 8.64 3.51 9.16
C VAL A 97 9.55 4.71 9.38
N THR A 98 10.46 4.96 8.44
CA THR A 98 11.32 6.14 8.52
C THR A 98 10.51 7.41 8.19
N ASP A 99 10.42 8.32 9.17
CA ASP A 99 9.62 9.55 9.05
C ASP A 99 10.02 10.39 7.84
N GLY A 100 9.02 10.89 7.11
CA GLY A 100 9.18 11.70 5.90
C GLY A 100 9.79 10.99 4.69
N ARG A 101 10.14 9.70 4.77
CA ARG A 101 10.72 8.93 3.65
C ARG A 101 9.69 8.14 2.85
N ASN A 102 8.50 7.94 3.41
CA ASN A 102 7.48 7.09 2.82
C ASN A 102 6.48 7.91 2.01
N LYS A 103 6.70 7.90 0.69
CA LYS A 103 6.02 8.80 -0.25
C LYS A 103 5.46 8.04 -1.44
N LEU A 104 4.29 8.46 -1.89
CA LEU A 104 3.67 8.04 -3.14
C LEU A 104 3.31 9.30 -3.94
N ILE A 105 3.83 9.41 -5.16
CA ILE A 105 3.65 10.58 -6.01
C ILE A 105 2.94 10.16 -7.28
N PHE A 106 1.80 10.79 -7.55
CA PHE A 106 1.08 10.67 -8.82
C PHE A 106 1.28 11.93 -9.65
N TYR A 107 2.00 11.83 -10.76
CA TYR A 107 2.26 12.95 -11.66
C TYR A 107 1.07 13.17 -12.60
N GLU A 108 0.82 14.42 -13.01
CA GLU A 108 -0.29 14.76 -13.91
C GLU A 108 -0.15 14.13 -15.30
N ASP A 109 1.07 13.83 -15.73
CA ASP A 109 1.36 13.17 -17.02
C ASP A 109 1.13 11.65 -17.01
N GLY A 110 0.73 11.09 -15.86
CA GLY A 110 0.46 9.66 -15.72
C GLY A 110 1.64 8.85 -15.22
N ARG A 111 2.79 9.46 -14.89
CA ARG A 111 3.85 8.76 -14.15
C ARG A 111 3.49 8.60 -12.68
N PHE A 112 4.03 7.58 -12.01
CA PHE A 112 4.00 7.45 -10.55
C PHE A 112 5.38 7.05 -10.01
N THR A 113 5.63 7.40 -8.75
CA THR A 113 6.78 6.91 -7.98
C THR A 113 6.37 6.61 -6.55
N GLN A 114 6.93 5.55 -5.96
CA GLN A 114 6.75 5.20 -4.57
C GLN A 114 8.11 4.99 -3.89
N THR A 115 8.21 5.36 -2.63
CA THR A 115 9.33 5.04 -1.74
C THR A 115 8.78 4.57 -0.41
N TRP A 116 9.36 3.49 0.11
CA TRP A 116 9.02 2.90 1.39
C TRP A 116 10.31 2.50 2.11
N GLU A 117 10.61 3.17 3.21
CA GLU A 117 11.75 2.94 4.08
C GLU A 117 11.24 2.61 5.49
N TYR A 118 11.78 1.55 6.06
CA TYR A 118 11.43 1.09 7.40
C TYR A 118 12.58 0.32 8.02
N GLU A 119 12.56 0.16 9.34
CA GLU A 119 13.48 -0.67 10.08
C GLU A 119 12.75 -1.55 11.09
N TYR A 120 13.39 -2.67 11.45
CA TYR A 120 12.98 -3.52 12.55
C TYR A 120 14.22 -4.15 13.19
N SER A 121 14.07 -4.61 14.43
CA SER A 121 15.14 -5.33 15.13
C SER A 121 14.64 -6.64 15.70
N GLU A 122 15.52 -7.63 15.75
CA GLU A 122 15.29 -8.92 16.39
C GLU A 122 16.42 -9.17 17.39
N GLU A 123 16.10 -9.77 18.53
CA GLU A 123 17.07 -10.11 19.57
C GLU A 123 17.17 -11.61 19.74
N GLU A 124 18.40 -12.11 19.80
CA GLU A 124 18.72 -13.50 20.11
C GLU A 124 19.67 -13.54 21.31
N THR A 125 19.29 -14.27 22.35
CA THR A 125 20.12 -14.45 23.55
C THR A 125 20.60 -15.89 23.63
N ASN A 126 21.92 -16.06 23.70
CA ASN A 126 22.57 -17.32 24.03
C ASN A 126 22.84 -17.34 25.53
N GLU A 127 21.98 -18.04 26.28
CA GLU A 127 22.08 -18.14 27.74
C GLU A 127 23.36 -18.83 28.21
N ASP A 128 23.85 -19.83 27.48
CA ASP A 128 25.07 -20.58 27.84
C ASP A 128 26.34 -19.71 27.80
N LEU A 129 26.34 -18.69 26.94
CA LEU A 129 27.47 -17.79 26.75
C LEU A 129 27.26 -16.41 27.39
N GLY A 130 26.06 -16.10 27.89
CA GLY A 130 25.74 -14.76 28.38
C GLY A 130 25.86 -13.69 27.29
N ILE A 131 25.49 -14.05 26.05
CA ILE A 131 25.62 -13.17 24.87
C ILE A 131 24.23 -12.85 24.32
N THR A 132 23.93 -11.57 24.16
CA THR A 132 22.74 -11.09 23.42
C THR A 132 23.18 -10.43 22.12
N THR A 133 22.57 -10.83 21.01
CA THR A 133 22.79 -10.19 19.71
C THR A 133 21.50 -9.54 19.23
N THR A 134 21.54 -8.23 19.03
CA THR A 134 20.48 -7.47 18.36
C THR A 134 20.83 -7.33 16.88
N THR A 135 19.93 -7.78 16.02
CA THR A 135 20.02 -7.63 14.56
C THR A 135 19.03 -6.57 14.10
N THR A 136 19.53 -5.42 13.65
CA THR A 136 18.68 -4.34 13.10
C THR A 136 18.74 -4.38 11.58
N THR A 137 17.58 -4.48 10.93
CA THR A 137 17.46 -4.47 9.48
C THR A 137 16.79 -3.18 9.01
N LYS A 138 17.48 -2.40 8.17
CA LYS A 138 16.93 -1.21 7.51
C LYS A 138 16.62 -1.52 6.06
N VAL A 139 15.38 -1.34 5.64
CA VAL A 139 14.89 -1.65 4.30
C VAL A 139 14.54 -0.37 3.56
N GLN A 140 14.90 -0.32 2.28
CA GLN A 140 14.55 0.75 1.35
C GLN A 140 13.97 0.14 0.08
N GLU A 141 12.72 0.44 -0.19
CA GLU A 141 12.01 0.01 -1.40
C GLU A 141 11.61 1.24 -2.21
N SER A 142 11.72 1.12 -3.53
CA SER A 142 11.23 2.13 -4.44
C SER A 142 10.62 1.50 -5.68
N MET A 143 9.55 2.12 -6.17
CA MET A 143 8.86 1.70 -7.39
C MET A 143 8.64 2.90 -8.29
N ALA A 144 8.67 2.68 -9.59
CA ALA A 144 8.32 3.68 -10.59
C ALA A 144 7.52 3.06 -11.73
N GLY A 145 6.71 3.87 -12.40
CA GLY A 145 6.00 3.46 -13.59
C GLY A 145 4.89 4.43 -13.95
N THR A 146 3.74 3.91 -14.35
CA THR A 146 2.60 4.71 -14.81
C THR A 146 1.30 4.39 -14.08
N TRP A 147 0.35 5.32 -14.10
CA TRP A 147 -0.97 5.16 -13.52
C TRP A 147 -2.07 5.74 -14.42
N ASN A 148 -3.27 5.15 -14.34
CA ASN A 148 -4.45 5.72 -14.96
C ASN A 148 -5.73 5.27 -14.26
N PHE A 149 -6.81 6.03 -14.43
CA PHE A 149 -8.13 5.54 -14.04
C PHE A 149 -8.63 4.49 -15.01
N LEU A 150 -9.29 3.48 -14.48
CA LEU A 150 -10.09 2.57 -15.29
C LEU A 150 -11.44 3.22 -15.62
N ASN A 151 -11.95 2.90 -16.81
CA ASN A 151 -13.28 3.33 -17.24
C ASN A 151 -14.37 2.44 -16.61
N ASN A 152 -15.63 2.65 -17.02
CA ASN A 152 -16.78 1.83 -16.61
C ASN A 152 -16.63 0.40 -17.16
N ILE A 153 -16.00 -0.48 -16.39
CA ILE A 153 -15.74 -1.89 -16.70
C ILE A 153 -16.36 -2.70 -15.55
N ASP A 154 -17.15 -3.71 -15.90
CA ASP A 154 -17.98 -4.51 -14.99
C ASP A 154 -18.97 -3.63 -14.21
N ASP A 155 -19.19 -3.94 -12.92
CA ASP A 155 -20.09 -3.20 -12.03
C ASP A 155 -19.45 -1.93 -11.46
N TYR A 156 -18.19 -1.64 -11.79
CA TYR A 156 -17.48 -0.45 -11.31
C TYR A 156 -17.77 0.76 -12.18
N LYS A 157 -18.03 1.89 -11.52
CA LYS A 157 -18.23 3.19 -12.16
C LYS A 157 -16.92 3.70 -12.78
N ASN A 158 -17.04 4.52 -13.82
CA ASN A 158 -15.91 5.19 -14.46
C ASN A 158 -15.04 5.97 -13.44
N LYS A 159 -13.73 5.69 -13.34
CA LYS A 159 -12.78 6.28 -12.38
C LYS A 159 -13.02 5.91 -10.91
N GLU A 160 -13.74 4.84 -10.65
CA GLU A 160 -13.83 4.21 -9.33
C GLU A 160 -12.58 3.38 -9.02
N ARG A 161 -11.85 2.93 -10.05
CA ARG A 161 -10.60 2.18 -9.92
C ARG A 161 -9.42 2.91 -10.55
N ILE A 162 -8.24 2.70 -10.00
CA ILE A 162 -6.95 3.16 -10.54
C ILE A 162 -6.09 1.93 -10.84
N ALA A 163 -5.50 1.91 -12.03
CA ALA A 163 -4.46 0.95 -12.38
C ALA A 163 -3.10 1.61 -12.19
N ILE A 164 -2.18 0.89 -11.55
CA ILE A 164 -0.78 1.28 -11.35
C ILE A 164 0.05 0.21 -12.04
N VAL A 165 0.76 0.59 -13.10
CA VAL A 165 1.67 -0.27 -13.86
C VAL A 165 3.08 -0.01 -13.36
N ILE A 166 3.68 -1.00 -12.75
CA ILE A 166 5.01 -0.92 -12.16
C ILE A 166 6.01 -1.30 -13.26
N GLU A 167 6.90 -0.39 -13.59
CA GLU A 167 7.92 -0.53 -14.65
C GLU A 167 9.30 -0.79 -14.05
N GLU A 168 9.57 -0.26 -12.85
CA GLU A 168 10.77 -0.53 -12.08
C GLU A 168 10.42 -0.79 -10.61
N SER A 169 11.10 -1.77 -10.00
CA SER A 169 11.09 -2.02 -8.56
C SER A 169 12.52 -2.23 -8.08
N LYS A 170 12.89 -1.60 -6.96
CA LYS A 170 14.21 -1.70 -6.34
C LYS A 170 14.02 -1.90 -4.85
N SER A 171 14.74 -2.84 -4.28
CA SER A 171 14.79 -3.07 -2.83
C SER A 171 16.24 -3.17 -2.38
N LYS A 172 16.55 -2.55 -1.25
CA LYS A 172 17.85 -2.62 -0.59
C LYS A 172 17.65 -2.82 0.91
N ALA A 173 18.33 -3.79 1.49
CA ALA A 173 18.33 -4.02 2.93
C ALA A 173 19.75 -3.94 3.48
N PHE A 174 19.92 -3.26 4.61
CA PHE A 174 21.16 -3.19 5.38
C PHE A 174 20.94 -3.89 6.71
N VAL A 175 21.79 -4.86 7.04
CA VAL A 175 21.70 -5.61 8.29
C VAL A 175 22.86 -5.19 9.18
N TYR A 176 22.53 -4.72 10.38
CA TYR A 176 23.47 -4.34 11.41
C TYR A 176 23.38 -5.32 12.58
N LYS A 177 24.52 -5.69 13.15
CA LYS A 177 24.59 -6.53 14.36
C LYS A 177 25.24 -5.77 15.49
N LEU A 178 24.63 -5.85 16.67
CA LEU A 178 25.18 -5.42 17.94
C LEU A 178 25.21 -6.63 18.87
N THR A 179 26.40 -7.05 19.27
CA THR A 179 26.58 -8.16 20.20
C THR A 179 27.04 -7.61 21.55
N ILE A 180 26.33 -7.97 22.62
CA ILE A 180 26.62 -7.60 24.00
C ILE A 180 26.99 -8.89 24.73
N SER A 181 28.14 -8.90 25.40
CA SER A 181 28.59 -9.99 26.28
C SER A 181 28.74 -9.44 27.70
N GLU A 182 28.27 -10.20 28.69
CA GLU A 182 28.36 -9.80 30.11
C GLU A 182 29.82 -9.66 30.60
N ASP A 183 30.77 -10.30 29.92
CA ASP A 183 32.19 -10.34 30.29
C ASP A 183 33.04 -9.24 29.61
N ASP A 184 32.45 -8.44 28.70
CA ASP A 184 33.17 -7.43 27.92
C ASP A 184 32.99 -6.02 28.51
N GLU A 185 34.09 -5.38 28.91
CA GLU A 185 34.10 -3.99 29.41
C GLU A 185 34.03 -2.94 28.27
N THR A 186 34.10 -3.37 27.00
CA THR A 186 34.02 -2.46 25.86
C THR A 186 32.58 -2.03 25.57
N THR A 187 32.40 -0.78 25.15
CA THR A 187 31.09 -0.32 24.68
C THR A 187 30.83 -0.90 23.29
N PRO A 188 29.82 -1.78 23.13
CA PRO A 188 29.57 -2.44 21.85
C PRO A 188 28.98 -1.42 20.87
N VAL A 189 29.40 -1.49 19.61
CA VAL A 189 28.96 -0.59 18.54
C VAL A 189 28.31 -1.41 17.43
N PRO A 190 27.13 -1.01 16.91
CA PRO A 190 26.52 -1.72 15.79
C PRO A 190 27.46 -1.73 14.58
N SER A 191 27.66 -2.91 13.99
CA SER A 191 28.48 -3.09 12.79
C SER A 191 27.62 -3.53 11.62
N LEU A 192 27.93 -3.05 10.42
CA LEU A 192 27.26 -3.50 9.20
C LEU A 192 27.72 -4.94 8.90
N ASP A 193 26.78 -5.87 8.93
CA ASP A 193 27.01 -7.29 8.68
C ASP A 193 26.83 -7.63 7.21
N SER A 194 25.71 -7.21 6.62
CA SER A 194 25.38 -7.54 5.23
C SER A 194 24.54 -6.47 4.54
N THR A 195 24.55 -6.51 3.19
CA THR A 195 23.72 -5.67 2.34
C THR A 195 23.12 -6.52 1.23
N TYR A 196 21.80 -6.48 1.10
CA TYR A 196 21.05 -7.16 0.06
C TYR A 196 20.46 -6.11 -0.89
N ALA A 197 20.53 -6.34 -2.20
CA ALA A 197 19.98 -5.42 -3.18
C ALA A 197 19.39 -6.18 -4.37
N ASN A 198 18.16 -5.86 -4.71
CA ASN A 198 17.44 -6.43 -5.85
C ASN A 198 16.86 -5.30 -6.70
N SER A 199 16.84 -5.50 -8.02
CA SER A 199 16.19 -4.58 -8.94
C SER A 199 15.54 -5.37 -10.07
N TYR A 200 14.31 -4.98 -10.39
CA TYR A 200 13.52 -5.54 -11.46
C TYR A 200 13.06 -4.43 -12.39
N ALA A 201 13.05 -4.74 -13.68
CA ALA A 201 12.45 -3.93 -14.73
C ALA A 201 11.38 -4.76 -15.42
N TYR A 202 10.21 -4.15 -15.60
CA TYR A 202 9.04 -4.76 -16.20
C TYR A 202 8.62 -3.95 -17.42
N ALA A 203 8.16 -4.63 -18.46
CA ALA A 203 7.67 -3.98 -19.67
C ALA A 203 6.22 -4.41 -19.95
N ASN A 204 5.50 -3.60 -20.73
CA ASN A 204 4.20 -3.95 -21.29
C ASN A 204 3.14 -4.41 -20.25
N GLY A 205 3.15 -3.82 -19.06
CA GLY A 205 2.16 -4.15 -18.02
C GLY A 205 2.37 -5.49 -17.32
N GLN A 206 3.53 -6.13 -17.47
CA GLN A 206 3.90 -7.37 -16.79
C GLN A 206 3.64 -7.35 -15.29
N TYR A 207 3.86 -6.20 -14.65
CA TYR A 207 3.51 -6.01 -13.26
C TYR A 207 2.58 -4.81 -13.12
N SER A 208 1.33 -5.08 -12.73
CA SER A 208 0.33 -4.05 -12.51
C SER A 208 -0.58 -4.41 -11.36
N THR A 209 -1.07 -3.37 -10.68
CA THR A 209 -2.04 -3.50 -9.60
C THR A 209 -3.26 -2.66 -9.92
N ILE A 210 -4.44 -3.12 -9.48
CA ILE A 210 -5.69 -2.40 -9.62
C ILE A 210 -6.23 -2.14 -8.23
N TRP A 211 -6.52 -0.88 -7.94
CA TRP A 211 -7.02 -0.42 -6.66
C TRP A 211 -8.40 0.19 -6.83
N THR A 212 -9.33 -0.21 -5.98
CA THR A 212 -10.65 0.42 -5.83
C THR A 212 -10.53 1.63 -4.92
N LEU A 213 -10.95 2.80 -5.41
CA LEU A 213 -10.93 4.04 -4.66
C LEU A 213 -12.20 4.17 -3.82
N ARG A 214 -12.18 3.56 -2.63
CA ARG A 214 -13.26 3.67 -1.64
C ARG A 214 -13.55 5.13 -1.27
N MET A 215 -12.49 5.93 -1.08
CA MET A 215 -12.59 7.36 -0.83
C MET A 215 -11.53 8.15 -1.60
N LEU A 216 -11.95 9.24 -2.25
CA LEU A 216 -11.04 10.22 -2.82
C LEU A 216 -11.44 11.63 -2.40
N LYS A 217 -10.86 12.15 -1.33
CA LYS A 217 -10.99 13.57 -0.92
C LYS A 217 -9.81 14.38 -1.44
N ASN A 218 -9.83 15.69 -1.21
CA ASN A 218 -8.71 16.55 -1.61
C ASN A 218 -7.42 16.29 -0.81
N LYS A 219 -7.51 15.76 0.42
CA LYS A 219 -6.36 15.53 1.31
C LYS A 219 -6.28 14.11 1.86
N GLN A 220 -7.12 13.21 1.36
CA GLN A 220 -7.19 11.84 1.83
C GLN A 220 -7.63 10.93 0.69
N ILE A 221 -6.92 9.83 0.49
CA ILE A 221 -7.33 8.73 -0.38
C ILE A 221 -7.43 7.48 0.50
N ILE A 222 -8.50 6.71 0.34
CA ILE A 222 -8.60 5.35 0.86
C ILE A 222 -8.81 4.45 -0.33
N MET A 223 -7.94 3.47 -0.48
CA MET A 223 -7.95 2.55 -1.59
C MET A 223 -7.79 1.11 -1.11
N ASP A 224 -8.53 0.22 -1.75
CA ASP A 224 -8.59 -1.19 -1.41
C ASP A 224 -8.17 -2.01 -2.65
N GLN A 225 -7.46 -3.10 -2.44
CA GLN A 225 -7.03 -4.03 -3.48
C GLN A 225 -7.33 -5.45 -3.02
N ASP A 226 -8.05 -6.19 -3.86
CA ASP A 226 -8.13 -7.64 -3.72
C ASP A 226 -6.91 -8.26 -4.40
N ILE A 227 -6.35 -9.28 -3.77
CA ILE A 227 -5.20 -10.04 -4.25
C ILE A 227 -5.68 -11.43 -4.63
N ASP A 228 -5.38 -11.78 -5.88
CA ASP A 228 -5.57 -13.11 -6.45
C ASP A 228 -4.43 -13.33 -7.45
N GLY A 229 -3.25 -13.61 -6.89
CA GLY A 229 -2.00 -13.81 -7.60
C GLY A 229 -1.75 -15.30 -7.85
N PHE A 230 -1.27 -15.61 -9.05
CA PHE A 230 -0.80 -16.94 -9.39
C PHE A 230 0.43 -16.82 -10.29
N SER A 231 1.48 -17.55 -9.95
CA SER A 231 2.67 -17.68 -10.78
C SER A 231 3.17 -19.10 -10.79
N VAL A 232 3.75 -19.52 -11.91
CA VAL A 232 4.39 -20.82 -12.06
C VAL A 232 5.80 -20.59 -12.55
N THR A 233 6.77 -21.12 -11.82
CA THR A 233 8.18 -21.11 -12.20
C THR A 233 8.60 -22.52 -12.51
N THR A 234 9.32 -22.72 -13.62
CA THR A 234 9.90 -24.03 -13.94
C THR A 234 11.41 -23.87 -14.10
N ILE A 235 12.16 -24.68 -13.38
CA ILE A 235 13.63 -24.72 -13.45
C ILE A 235 14.02 -26.18 -13.75
N GLU A 236 14.66 -26.39 -14.90
CA GLU A 236 15.20 -27.70 -15.33
C GLU A 236 14.20 -28.88 -15.26
N GLY A 237 12.91 -28.60 -15.48
CA GLY A 237 11.85 -29.62 -15.49
C GLY A 237 11.18 -29.88 -14.14
N GLY A 238 11.67 -29.27 -13.05
CA GLY A 238 10.91 -29.10 -11.81
C GLY A 238 10.06 -27.83 -11.90
N GLY A 239 8.75 -27.96 -11.72
CA GLY A 239 7.83 -26.83 -11.60
C GLY A 239 7.54 -26.56 -10.13
N SER A 240 7.47 -25.27 -9.78
CA SER A 240 6.81 -24.80 -8.56
C SER A 240 5.75 -23.77 -8.94
N SER A 241 4.62 -23.85 -8.26
CA SER A 241 3.55 -22.88 -8.31
C SER A 241 3.53 -22.05 -7.03
N PHE A 242 3.10 -20.80 -7.17
CA PHE A 242 2.94 -19.88 -6.08
C PHE A 242 1.60 -19.18 -6.24
N THR A 243 0.77 -19.25 -5.20
CA THR A 243 -0.51 -18.54 -5.14
C THR A 243 -0.48 -17.53 -4.02
N GLU A 244 -1.16 -16.39 -4.23
CA GLU A 244 -1.42 -15.39 -3.19
C GLU A 244 -2.87 -14.97 -3.25
N VAL A 245 -3.59 -15.05 -2.13
CA VAL A 245 -4.96 -14.59 -2.02
C VAL A 245 -5.12 -13.74 -0.78
N GLY A 246 -5.81 -12.61 -0.90
CA GLY A 246 -5.99 -11.72 0.24
C GLY A 246 -6.52 -10.37 -0.14
N TYR A 247 -6.30 -9.40 0.74
CA TYR A 247 -6.68 -8.02 0.49
C TYR A 247 -5.69 -7.04 1.13
N LYS A 248 -5.66 -5.84 0.55
CA LYS A 248 -4.91 -4.69 1.03
C LYS A 248 -5.82 -3.49 1.15
N THR A 249 -5.68 -2.74 2.22
CA THR A 249 -6.23 -1.39 2.37
C THR A 249 -5.08 -0.43 2.58
N GLN A 250 -5.14 0.72 1.92
CA GLN A 250 -4.15 1.78 2.09
C GLN A 250 -4.85 3.14 2.23
N THR A 251 -4.43 3.89 3.24
CA THR A 251 -4.83 5.29 3.42
C THR A 251 -3.66 6.20 3.12
N LEU A 252 -3.89 7.17 2.25
CA LEU A 252 -2.94 8.20 1.87
C LEU A 252 -3.43 9.55 2.37
N THR A 253 -2.53 10.37 2.88
CA THR A 253 -2.79 11.74 3.30
C THR A 253 -1.81 12.71 2.66
N ARG A 254 -2.21 13.97 2.54
CA ARG A 254 -1.32 15.07 2.15
C ARG A 254 -1.69 16.34 2.91
N GLU A 255 -0.71 17.20 3.12
CA GLU A 255 -0.85 18.45 3.87
C GLU A 255 -1.81 19.48 3.24
#